data_AF-A0A1L7G959-F1
#
_entry.id   AF-A0A1L7G959-F1
#
_cell.length_a   1.000
_cell.length_b   1.000
_cell.length_c   1.000
_cell.angle_alpha   90.00
_cell.angle_beta   90.00
_cell.angle_gamma   90.00
#
_symmetry.space_group_name_H-M   'P 1'
#
loop_
_entity.id
_entity.type
_entity.pdbx_description
1 polymer ?
#
loop_
_entity_poly.entity_id
_entity_poly.type
_entity_poly.pdbx_seq_one_letter_code
_entity_poly.pdbx_strand_id
1 'polypeptide(L)'
;MAWKVTLKNATGEAFETVLVAVYAKYGKAGEQAERVFDAAKGIEGGFEGSVSPGRSATVTYMFDIPRAGTEMLDLEVVPQVITHDGTHWVGSLHPRAGRV
;
A
#
# COMPACT_ATOMS: atom_id res chain seq x y z
N MET A 1 7.37 4.45 -7.38
CA MET A 1 5.97 4.71 -7.82
C MET A 1 5.09 4.97 -6.60
N ALA A 2 4.00 5.72 -6.76
CA ALA A 2 3.13 6.15 -5.66
C ALA A 2 1.76 5.45 -5.69
N TRP A 3 1.28 5.02 -4.51
CA TRP A 3 0.08 4.20 -4.34
C TRP A 3 -0.78 4.79 -3.22
N LYS A 4 -2.05 5.07 -3.52
CA LYS A 4 -3.02 5.45 -2.49
C LYS A 4 -3.67 4.19 -1.95
N VAL A 5 -3.49 3.95 -0.65
CA VAL A 5 -4.11 2.84 0.07
C VAL A 5 -5.21 3.40 0.95
N THR A 6 -6.40 2.83 0.86
CA THR A 6 -7.55 3.22 1.69
C THR A 6 -7.92 2.06 2.59
N LEU A 7 -7.91 2.30 3.90
CA LEU A 7 -8.48 1.39 4.89
C LEU A 7 -9.90 1.84 5.21
N LYS A 8 -10.85 0.90 5.19
CA LYS A 8 -12.21 1.12 5.67
C LYS A 8 -12.43 0.28 6.92
N ASN A 9 -12.72 0.95 8.04
CA ASN A 9 -13.13 0.26 9.25
C ASN A 9 -14.62 -0.06 9.16
N ALA A 10 -14.94 -1.32 8.86
CA ALA A 10 -16.32 -1.81 8.79
C ALA A 10 -16.84 -2.37 10.13
N THR A 11 -16.04 -2.30 11.20
CA THR A 11 -16.41 -2.80 12.52
C THR A 11 -17.18 -1.75 13.34
N GLY A 12 -17.66 -2.16 14.51
CA GLY A 12 -18.33 -1.28 15.48
C GLY A 12 -17.40 -0.55 16.44
N GLU A 13 -16.09 -0.80 16.39
CA GLU A 13 -15.10 -0.23 17.32
C GLU A 13 -14.04 0.59 16.57
N ALA A 14 -13.28 1.44 17.27
CA ALA A 14 -12.15 2.13 16.66
C ALA A 14 -11.06 1.12 16.28
N PHE A 15 -10.47 1.29 15.09
CA PHE A 15 -9.40 0.43 14.60
C PHE A 15 -8.05 1.15 14.69
N GLU A 16 -7.17 0.68 15.58
CA GLU A 16 -5.81 1.21 15.73
C GLU A 16 -4.92 0.80 14.55
N THR A 17 -4.31 1.78 13.89
CA THR A 17 -3.60 1.54 12.62
C THR A 17 -2.10 1.30 12.78
N VAL A 18 -1.57 1.37 14.00
CA VAL A 18 -0.13 1.29 14.28
C VAL A 18 0.53 -0.01 13.79
N LEU A 19 -0.25 -1.08 13.63
CA LEU A 19 0.21 -2.38 13.14
C LEU A 19 -0.22 -2.69 11.70
N VAL A 20 -0.76 -1.70 10.98
CA VAL A 20 -0.99 -1.85 9.55
C VAL A 20 0.36 -1.78 8.83
N ALA A 21 0.64 -2.80 8.04
CA ALA A 21 1.78 -2.81 7.13
C ALA A 21 1.34 -2.81 5.67
N VAL A 22 2.15 -2.19 4.83
CA VAL A 22 1.99 -2.22 3.38
C VAL A 22 3.33 -2.57 2.76
N TYR A 23 3.35 -3.64 1.98
CA TYR A 23 4.53 -4.13 1.29
C TYR A 23 4.29 -4.13 -0.21
N ALA A 24 5.37 -4.09 -0.97
CA ALA A 24 5.34 -4.21 -2.42
C ALA A 24 6.40 -5.20 -2.86
N LYS A 25 6.04 -6.11 -3.77
CA LYS A 25 6.96 -6.99 -4.49
C LYS A 25 6.78 -6.79 -5.98
N TYR A 26 7.85 -6.83 -6.75
CA TYR A 26 7.79 -6.53 -8.19
C TYR A 26 8.50 -7.58 -9.05
N GLY A 27 8.14 -7.58 -10.33
CA GLY A 27 8.69 -8.50 -11.31
C GLY A 27 8.22 -9.95 -11.12
N LYS A 28 8.65 -10.84 -12.02
CA LYS A 28 8.23 -12.26 -12.00
C LYS A 28 8.82 -13.04 -10.82
N ALA A 29 9.97 -12.60 -10.32
CA ALA A 29 10.65 -13.23 -9.18
C ALA A 29 10.13 -12.73 -7.82
N GLY A 30 9.29 -11.69 -7.78
CA GLY A 30 8.74 -11.15 -6.54
C GLY A 30 9.77 -10.42 -5.68
N GLU A 31 10.63 -9.61 -6.30
CA GLU A 31 11.64 -8.82 -5.58
C GLU A 31 10.98 -7.83 -4.63
N GLN A 32 11.42 -7.78 -3.38
CA GLN A 32 10.88 -6.87 -2.38
C GLN A 32 11.25 -5.43 -2.74
N ALA A 33 10.24 -4.56 -2.86
CA ALA A 33 10.45 -3.14 -3.07
C ALA A 33 10.76 -2.44 -1.74
N GLU A 34 11.69 -1.50 -1.79
CA GLU A 34 11.99 -0.62 -0.67
C GLU A 34 10.98 0.51 -0.60
N ARG A 35 10.58 0.89 0.61
CA ARG A 35 9.70 2.04 0.82
C ARG A 35 10.52 3.33 0.75
N VAL A 36 10.00 4.30 0.00
CA VAL A 36 10.57 5.64 -0.10
C VAL A 36 9.92 6.55 0.94
N PHE A 37 10.74 7.25 1.71
CA PHE A 37 10.34 8.30 2.64
C PHE A 37 10.93 9.63 2.18
N ASP A 38 10.07 10.64 2.01
CA ASP A 38 10.47 11.98 1.54
C ASP A 38 9.55 13.01 2.20
N ALA A 39 9.99 13.49 3.37
CA ALA A 39 9.26 14.47 4.17
C ALA A 39 9.07 15.80 3.44
N ALA A 40 10.01 16.20 2.57
CA ALA A 40 9.88 17.44 1.79
C ALA A 40 8.70 17.40 0.80
N LYS A 41 8.23 16.20 0.43
CA LYS A 41 7.06 15.98 -0.42
C LYS A 41 5.85 15.44 0.35
N GLY A 42 5.88 15.43 1.68
CA GLY A 42 4.81 14.86 2.51
C GLY A 42 4.64 13.35 2.34
N ILE A 43 5.67 12.65 1.87
CA ILE A 43 5.69 11.18 1.76
C ILE A 43 6.28 10.67 3.07
N GLU A 44 5.44 10.70 4.08
CA GLU A 44 5.81 10.38 5.46
C GLU A 44 5.42 8.94 5.81
N GLY A 45 5.25 8.66 7.11
CA GLY A 45 4.95 7.34 7.68
C GLY A 45 3.68 6.66 7.13
N GLY A 46 3.33 5.52 7.73
CA GLY A 46 2.16 4.75 7.33
C GLY A 46 0.84 5.36 7.79
N PHE A 47 -0.16 4.53 8.02
CA PHE A 47 -1.34 4.94 8.76
C PHE A 47 -0.98 5.25 10.21
N GLU A 48 -1.55 6.33 10.75
CA GLU A 48 -1.34 6.77 12.13
C GLU A 48 -2.66 6.93 12.87
N GLY A 49 -2.61 6.76 14.20
CA GLY A 49 -3.77 6.85 15.07
C GLY A 49 -4.78 5.72 14.84
N SER A 50 -6.06 6.07 14.80
CA SER A 50 -7.15 5.11 14.63
C SER A 50 -8.21 5.57 13.65
N VAL A 51 -8.93 4.61 13.08
CA VAL A 51 -10.07 4.83 12.18
C VAL A 51 -11.35 4.54 12.93
N SER A 52 -12.22 5.54 13.11
CA SER A 52 -13.51 5.35 13.78
C SER A 52 -14.44 4.37 13.03
N PRO A 53 -15.43 3.77 13.71
CA PRO A 53 -16.41 2.88 13.10
C PRO A 53 -17.05 3.46 11.83
N GLY A 54 -17.09 2.67 10.76
CA GLY A 54 -17.69 3.06 9.47
C GLY A 54 -16.90 4.10 8.66
N ARG A 55 -15.76 4.59 9.16
CA ARG A 55 -14.93 5.61 8.49
C ARG A 55 -13.79 4.97 7.69
N SER A 56 -13.10 5.81 6.92
CA SER A 56 -11.93 5.40 6.16
C SER A 56 -10.78 6.38 6.36
N ALA A 57 -9.56 5.83 6.31
CA ALA A 57 -8.33 6.60 6.22
C ALA A 57 -7.65 6.28 4.88
N THR A 58 -6.93 7.26 4.32
CA THR A 58 -6.17 7.06 3.07
C THR A 58 -4.77 7.64 3.22
N VAL A 59 -3.77 6.84 2.86
CA VAL A 59 -2.35 7.22 2.91
C VAL A 59 -1.72 6.95 1.55
N THR A 60 -0.73 7.77 1.17
CA THR A 60 0.08 7.54 -0.03
C THR A 60 1.38 6.85 0.37
N TYR A 61 1.62 5.65 -0.17
CA TYR A 61 2.88 4.94 -0.06
C TYR A 61 3.69 5.12 -1.34
N MET A 62 5.00 5.27 -1.22
CA MET A 62 5.92 5.21 -2.36
C MET A 62 6.90 4.07 -2.20
N PHE A 63 7.15 3.36 -3.29
CA PHE A 63 8.12 2.27 -3.36
C PHE A 63 9.12 2.52 -4.47
N ASP A 64 10.39 2.20 -4.21
CA ASP A 64 11.42 2.20 -5.22
C ASP A 64 11.31 0.93 -6.05
N ILE A 65 11.01 1.10 -7.33
CA ILE A 65 10.74 0.02 -8.27
C ILE A 65 11.41 0.40 -9.59
N PRO A 66 12.33 -0.43 -10.11
CA PRO A 66 12.94 -0.22 -11.41
C PRO A 66 11.88 -0.14 -12.50
N ARG A 67 11.94 0.91 -13.34
CA ARG A 67 10.97 1.08 -14.43
C ARG A 67 11.19 0.13 -15.60
N ALA A 68 12.44 -0.19 -15.93
CA ALA A 68 12.77 -1.03 -17.07
C ALA A 68 12.54 -2.51 -16.74
N GLY A 69 11.78 -3.21 -17.56
CA GLY A 69 11.57 -4.66 -17.44
C GLY A 69 10.61 -5.11 -16.33
N THR A 70 10.08 -4.18 -15.54
CA THR A 70 9.12 -4.50 -14.47
C THR A 70 7.69 -4.31 -14.94
N GLU A 71 7.01 -5.41 -15.23
CA GLU A 71 5.64 -5.38 -15.76
C GLU A 71 4.56 -5.50 -14.69
N MET A 72 4.89 -6.07 -13.53
CA MET A 72 3.95 -6.48 -12.49
C MET A 72 4.38 -5.99 -11.11
N LEU A 73 3.38 -5.61 -10.32
CA LEU A 73 3.47 -5.31 -8.90
C LEU A 73 2.48 -6.18 -8.15
N ASP A 74 2.92 -6.70 -7.01
CA ASP A 74 2.11 -7.25 -5.95
C ASP A 74 2.17 -6.28 -4.75
N LEU A 75 1.04 -5.64 -4.44
CA LEU A 75 0.87 -4.78 -3.28
C LEU A 75 0.12 -5.55 -2.20
N GLU A 76 0.77 -5.77 -1.07
CA GLU A 76 0.23 -6.48 0.07
C GLU A 76 -0.13 -5.49 1.17
N VAL A 77 -1.36 -5.54 1.66
CA VAL A 77 -1.83 -4.76 2.81
C VAL A 77 -2.15 -5.73 3.93
N VAL A 78 -1.45 -5.60 5.04
CA VAL A 78 -1.67 -6.40 6.25
C VAL A 78 -2.35 -5.49 7.28
N PRO A 79 -3.64 -5.69 7.61
CA PRO A 79 -4.34 -4.84 8.56
C PRO A 79 -3.72 -4.90 9.97
N GLN A 80 -3.23 -6.07 10.36
CA GLN A 80 -2.53 -6.27 11.63
C GLN A 80 -1.49 -7.39 11.47
N VAL A 81 -0.22 -7.03 11.40
CA VAL A 81 0.93 -7.94 11.17
C VAL A 81 1.09 -9.14 12.14
N ILE A 82 0.47 -9.12 13.32
CA ILE A 82 0.54 -10.18 14.33
C ILE A 82 -0.60 -11.18 14.18
N THR A 83 -1.78 -10.74 13.71
CA THR A 83 -3.02 -11.51 13.83
C THR A 83 -3.75 -11.74 12.52
N HIS A 84 -3.34 -11.09 11.43
CA HIS A 84 -4.01 -11.17 10.14
C HIS A 84 -3.00 -11.44 9.03
N ASP A 85 -3.45 -12.21 8.04
CA ASP A 85 -2.74 -12.35 6.77
C ASP A 85 -2.90 -11.09 5.91
N GLY A 86 -1.97 -10.91 4.99
CA GLY A 86 -2.02 -9.85 3.98
C GLY A 86 -3.12 -10.08 2.94
N THR A 87 -3.73 -8.99 2.49
CA THR A 87 -4.54 -8.96 1.28
C THR A 87 -3.72 -8.39 0.14
N HIS A 88 -3.76 -9.06 -1.01
CA HIS A 88 -2.93 -8.73 -2.17
C HIS A 88 -3.74 -8.07 -3.28
N TRP A 89 -3.17 -7.03 -3.87
CA TRP A 89 -3.52 -6.55 -5.19
C TRP A 89 -2.35 -6.81 -6.14
N VAL A 90 -2.59 -7.56 -7.22
CA VAL A 90 -1.59 -7.83 -8.25
C VAL A 90 -2.01 -7.16 -9.55
N GLY A 91 -1.13 -6.37 -10.15
CA GLY A 91 -1.46 -5.64 -11.37
C GLY A 91 -0.26 -5.15 -12.16
N SER A 92 -0.54 -4.63 -13.36
CA SER A 92 0.51 -4.10 -14.23
C SER A 92 0.95 -2.71 -13.82
N LEU A 93 2.25 -2.44 -13.91
CA LEU A 93 2.85 -1.13 -13.69
C LEU A 93 2.77 -0.20 -14.92
N HIS A 94 2.39 -0.73 -16.07
CA HIS A 94 2.19 0.06 -17.28
C HIS A 94 0.79 0.67 -17.24
N PRO A 95 0.63 1.99 -17.49
CA PRO A 95 -0.69 2.56 -17.71
C PRO A 95 -1.36 1.78 -18.83
N ARG A 96 -2.63 1.38 -18.66
CA ARG A 96 -3.43 0.94 -19.81
C ARG A 96 -3.47 2.12 -20.78
N ALA A 97 -2.70 2.07 -21.86
CA ALA A 97 -2.85 2.97 -22.99
C ALA A 97 -4.16 2.63 -23.72
N GLY A 98 -5.29 2.90 -23.07
CA GLY A 98 -6.61 2.86 -23.70
C GLY A 98 -6.84 4.18 -24.39
N ARG A 99 -6.66 4.21 -25.70
CA ARG A 99 -7.17 5.28 -26.55
C ARG A 99 -8.70 5.09 -26.62
N VAL A 100 -9.47 6.07 -26.15
CA VAL A 100 -10.90 6.24 -26.49
C VAL A 100 -11.02 6.79 -27.89
#